data_AF-A0A7W0M8G0-F1
#
_entry.id   AF-A0A7W0M8G0-F1
#
_cell.length_a   1.000
_cell.length_b   1.000
_cell.length_c   1.000
_cell.angle_alpha   90.00
_cell.angle_beta   90.00
_cell.angle_gamma   90.00
#
_symmetry.space_group_name_H-M   'P 1'
#
loop_
_entity.id
_entity.type
_entity.pdbx_description
1 polymer ?
#
loop_
_entity_poly.entity_id
_entity_poly.type
_entity_poly.pdbx_seq_one_letter_code
_entity_poly.pdbx_strand_id
1 'polypeptide(L)'
;TVEFARRWELPWEGCDPAIVRRVNSRRFKHAVEHNLNVALEGAAVSHSTEDLANAVTELWNTPGWVLKGEFGGAGREVRFGGGEVSPLDIAWAANRYRRGLAVTVEPHLEGIEEAGLQFEVRRDGGIDFIGVTPLLTSSGGYLGSRFMEDESLLSTWGEAITVARNAASQVASAGYFGPLGIDAMRYRTADGQIGMRPIQDLNARYTMGRLALGLRRFPEYARKCGGVFRPRDFASR
;
A
#
# COMPACT_ATOMS: atom_id res chain seq x y z
N THR A 1 -20.45 -9.87 3.77
CA THR A 1 -21.24 -9.17 2.73
C THR A 1 -21.69 -10.10 1.62
N VAL A 2 -20.81 -10.88 0.98
CA VAL A 2 -21.21 -11.90 -0.02
C VAL A 2 -21.99 -13.05 0.60
N GLU A 3 -21.56 -13.56 1.76
CA GLU A 3 -22.33 -14.58 2.50
C GLU A 3 -23.71 -14.07 2.93
N PHE A 4 -23.81 -12.78 3.27
CA PHE A 4 -25.10 -12.14 3.56
C PHE A 4 -25.96 -12.09 2.29
N ALA A 5 -25.42 -11.59 1.18
CA ALA A 5 -26.15 -11.55 -0.10
C ALA A 5 -26.61 -12.96 -0.52
N ARG A 6 -25.74 -13.97 -0.41
CA ARG A 6 -26.08 -15.37 -0.68
C ARG A 6 -27.17 -15.90 0.26
N ARG A 7 -27.06 -15.62 1.56
CA ARG A 7 -28.04 -16.07 2.58
C ARG A 7 -29.44 -15.49 2.33
N TRP A 8 -29.51 -14.30 1.75
CA TRP A 8 -30.76 -13.56 1.52
C TRP A 8 -31.13 -13.46 0.04
N GLU A 9 -30.48 -14.24 -0.84
CA GLU A 9 -30.73 -14.27 -2.29
C GLU A 9 -30.67 -12.88 -2.96
N LEU A 10 -29.85 -11.98 -2.42
CA LEU A 10 -29.63 -10.65 -2.97
C LEU A 10 -28.60 -10.70 -4.11
N PRO A 11 -28.79 -9.90 -5.18
CA PRO A 11 -27.80 -9.80 -6.24
C PRO A 11 -26.47 -9.25 -5.69
N TRP A 12 -25.36 -9.90 -6.04
CA TRP A 12 -24.02 -9.42 -5.73
C TRP A 12 -23.37 -8.89 -7.00
N GLU A 13 -23.19 -7.57 -7.05
CA GLU A 13 -22.53 -6.90 -8.17
C GLU A 13 -21.05 -6.58 -7.89
N GLY A 14 -20.56 -6.85 -6.68
CA GLY A 14 -19.19 -6.54 -6.30
C GLY A 14 -18.15 -7.51 -6.86
N CYS A 15 -16.87 -7.18 -6.72
CA CYS A 15 -15.79 -8.10 -7.08
C CYS A 15 -15.82 -9.35 -6.17
N ASP A 16 -15.38 -10.49 -6.69
CA ASP A 16 -15.21 -11.72 -5.90
C ASP A 16 -14.30 -11.44 -4.69
N PRO A 17 -14.73 -11.71 -3.44
CA PRO A 17 -13.91 -11.54 -2.25
C PRO A 17 -12.57 -12.27 -2.29
N ALA A 18 -12.48 -13.42 -2.97
CA ALA A 18 -11.22 -14.14 -3.14
C ALA A 18 -10.23 -13.34 -4.00
N ILE A 19 -10.72 -12.68 -5.05
CA ILE A 19 -9.93 -11.76 -5.88
C ILE A 19 -9.52 -10.54 -5.04
N VAL A 20 -10.47 -9.91 -4.34
CA VAL A 20 -10.18 -8.75 -3.47
C VAL A 20 -9.10 -9.11 -2.44
N ARG A 21 -9.22 -10.28 -1.79
CA ARG A 21 -8.22 -10.79 -0.85
C ARG A 21 -6.87 -11.00 -1.53
N ARG A 22 -6.84 -11.65 -2.70
CA ARG A 22 -5.60 -11.90 -3.45
C ARG A 22 -4.86 -10.61 -3.76
N VAL A 23 -5.53 -9.60 -4.34
CA VAL A 23 -4.88 -8.37 -4.80
C VAL A 23 -4.47 -7.42 -3.66
N ASN A 24 -5.08 -7.56 -2.47
CA ASN A 24 -4.65 -6.87 -1.25
C ASN A 24 -3.56 -7.64 -0.46
N SER A 25 -3.07 -8.78 -0.97
CA SER A 25 -1.99 -9.52 -0.31
C SER A 25 -0.62 -8.94 -0.67
N ARG A 26 0.28 -8.85 0.31
CA ARG A 26 1.67 -8.45 0.03
C ARG A 26 2.43 -9.45 -0.83
N ARG A 27 1.98 -10.71 -0.90
CA ARG A 27 2.46 -11.70 -1.89
C ARG A 27 2.16 -11.27 -3.32
N PHE A 28 0.92 -10.86 -3.58
CA PHE A 28 0.53 -10.37 -4.90
C PHE A 28 1.28 -9.09 -5.25
N LYS A 29 1.38 -8.13 -4.32
CA LYS A 29 2.15 -6.90 -4.49
C LYS A 29 3.63 -7.18 -4.81
N HIS A 30 4.27 -8.11 -4.11
CA HIS A 30 5.65 -8.52 -4.38
C HIS A 30 5.81 -9.11 -5.80
N ALA A 31 4.90 -10.00 -6.21
CA ALA A 31 4.90 -10.53 -7.58
C ALA A 31 4.75 -9.42 -8.64
N VAL A 32 3.88 -8.44 -8.39
CA VAL A 32 3.70 -7.27 -9.27
C VAL A 32 4.98 -6.43 -9.34
N GLU A 33 5.65 -6.17 -8.21
CA GLU A 33 6.92 -5.45 -8.18
C GLU A 33 8.00 -6.15 -9.02
N HIS A 34 8.12 -7.48 -8.91
CA HIS A 34 9.06 -8.27 -9.73
C HIS A 34 8.71 -8.24 -11.21
N ASN A 35 7.43 -8.43 -11.57
CA ASN A 35 6.98 -8.37 -12.96
C ASN A 35 7.24 -7.02 -13.62
N LEU A 36 7.27 -5.95 -12.83
CA LEU A 36 7.53 -4.59 -13.29
C LEU A 36 9.00 -4.17 -13.14
N ASN A 37 9.87 -5.05 -12.63
CA ASN A 37 11.28 -4.76 -12.33
C ASN A 37 11.46 -3.55 -11.39
N VAL A 38 10.60 -3.42 -10.38
CA VAL A 38 10.66 -2.34 -9.36
C VAL A 38 10.73 -2.89 -7.92
N ALA A 39 10.97 -4.20 -7.77
CA ALA A 39 11.21 -4.80 -6.47
C ALA A 39 12.48 -4.22 -5.84
N LEU A 40 12.46 -4.01 -4.53
CA LEU A 40 13.65 -3.59 -3.80
C LEU A 40 14.66 -4.73 -3.79
N GLU A 41 15.94 -4.39 -3.90
CA GLU A 41 17.03 -5.34 -3.74
C GLU A 41 16.95 -6.01 -2.35
N GLY A 42 17.07 -7.33 -2.33
CA GLY A 42 16.93 -8.15 -1.12
C GLY A 42 15.51 -8.29 -0.57
N ALA A 43 14.48 -7.70 -1.19
CA ALA A 43 13.10 -7.96 -0.77
C ALA A 43 12.68 -9.41 -1.07
N ALA A 44 11.95 -10.02 -0.14
CA ALA A 44 11.57 -11.42 -0.24
C ALA A 44 10.19 -11.70 0.40
N VAL A 45 9.59 -12.83 0.02
CA VAL A 45 8.42 -13.41 0.69
C VAL A 45 8.89 -14.65 1.46
N SER A 46 8.76 -14.60 2.78
CA SER A 46 9.08 -15.70 3.68
C SER A 46 7.83 -16.51 4.04
N HIS A 47 7.98 -17.84 4.06
CA HIS A 47 6.94 -18.81 4.41
C HIS A 47 7.27 -19.66 5.65
N SER A 48 8.50 -19.54 6.17
CA SER A 48 8.98 -20.25 7.34
C SER A 48 9.93 -19.36 8.17
N THR A 49 10.23 -19.79 9.39
CA THR A 49 11.22 -19.09 10.23
C THR A 49 12.63 -19.18 9.66
N GLU A 50 12.94 -20.25 8.91
CA GLU A 50 14.21 -20.42 8.20
C GLU A 50 14.31 -19.45 7.02
N ASP A 51 13.26 -19.37 6.18
CA ASP A 51 13.18 -18.40 5.08
C ASP A 51 13.33 -16.97 5.60
N LEU A 52 12.71 -16.68 6.76
CA LEU A 52 12.79 -15.37 7.39
C LEU A 52 14.23 -15.01 7.79
N ALA A 53 14.93 -15.94 8.44
CA ALA A 53 16.30 -15.73 8.86
C ALA A 53 17.20 -15.49 7.64
N ASN A 54 17.07 -16.34 6.61
CA ASN A 54 17.85 -16.20 5.38
C ASN A 54 17.57 -14.85 4.68
N ALA A 55 16.30 -14.48 4.51
CA ALA A 55 15.93 -13.21 3.89
C ALA A 55 16.43 -11.98 4.67
N VAL A 56 16.50 -12.05 6.00
CA VAL A 56 17.03 -10.96 6.82
C VAL A 56 18.56 -10.89 6.74
N THR A 57 19.24 -12.03 6.64
CA THR A 57 20.70 -12.08 6.43
C THR A 57 21.12 -11.37 5.15
N GLU A 58 20.37 -11.52 4.06
CA GLU A 58 20.62 -10.79 2.80
C GLU A 58 20.55 -9.26 2.97
N LEU A 59 19.90 -8.77 4.03
CA LEU A 59 19.71 -7.34 4.31
C LEU A 59 20.70 -6.77 5.35
N TRP A 60 21.65 -7.55 5.85
CA TRP A 60 22.58 -7.10 6.91
C TRP A 60 23.47 -5.92 6.51
N ASN A 61 23.71 -5.73 5.21
CA ASN A 61 24.46 -4.58 4.69
C ASN A 61 23.59 -3.35 4.43
N THR A 62 22.29 -3.42 4.74
CA THR A 62 21.36 -2.29 4.60
C THR A 62 21.12 -1.62 5.96
N PRO A 63 20.57 -0.39 6.02
CA PRO A 63 20.32 0.32 7.29
C PRO A 63 19.38 -0.41 8.26
N GLY A 64 18.65 -1.43 7.78
CA GLY A 64 17.78 -2.27 8.57
C GLY A 64 16.75 -2.98 7.70
N TRP A 65 15.87 -3.73 8.33
CA TRP A 65 14.81 -4.46 7.66
C TRP A 65 13.44 -4.04 8.18
N VAL A 66 12.42 -4.27 7.35
CA VAL A 66 11.03 -4.19 7.72
C VAL A 66 10.33 -5.52 7.40
N LEU A 67 9.68 -6.10 8.39
CA LEU A 67 8.81 -7.27 8.22
C LEU A 67 7.38 -6.77 8.12
N LYS A 68 6.65 -7.25 7.12
CA LYS A 68 5.24 -6.90 6.94
C LYS A 68 4.41 -8.18 6.81
N GLY A 69 3.35 -8.30 7.62
CA GLY A 69 2.43 -9.43 7.52
C GLY A 69 1.70 -9.42 6.18
N GLU A 70 1.30 -10.56 5.64
CA GLU A 70 0.68 -10.63 4.30
C GLU A 70 -0.53 -9.70 4.12
N PHE A 71 -1.32 -9.54 5.18
CA PHE A 71 -2.44 -8.61 5.23
C PHE A 71 -2.18 -7.62 6.35
N GLY A 72 -2.29 -6.34 6.06
CA GLY A 72 -2.05 -5.24 7.00
C GLY A 72 -2.57 -3.93 6.42
N GLY A 73 -2.43 -2.85 7.17
CA GLY A 73 -2.82 -1.53 6.70
C GLY A 73 -2.73 -0.47 7.79
N ALA A 74 -2.43 0.76 7.37
CA ALA A 74 -2.21 1.91 8.26
C ALA A 74 -1.14 1.64 9.33
N GLY A 75 0.04 1.17 8.92
CA GLY A 75 1.18 0.91 9.81
C GLY A 75 1.04 -0.33 10.72
N ARG A 76 -0.12 -1.00 10.72
CA ARG A 76 -0.32 -2.27 11.45
C ARG A 76 0.31 -3.44 10.69
N GLU A 77 0.64 -4.50 11.44
CA GLU A 77 1.29 -5.70 10.90
C GLU A 77 2.66 -5.38 10.29
N VAL A 78 3.42 -4.51 10.95
CA VAL A 78 4.78 -4.09 10.55
C VAL A 78 5.73 -4.21 11.75
N ARG A 79 6.93 -4.75 11.52
CA ARG A 79 8.05 -4.80 12.47
C ARG A 79 9.28 -4.18 11.80
N PHE A 80 10.07 -3.44 12.58
CA PHE A 80 11.33 -2.86 12.12
C PHE A 80 12.46 -3.40 12.98
N GLY A 81 13.64 -3.57 12.40
CA GLY A 81 14.84 -3.94 13.14
C GLY A 81 16.10 -3.77 12.30
N GLY A 82 17.25 -4.13 12.87
CA GLY A 82 18.54 -4.15 12.20
C GLY A 82 19.35 -5.35 12.69
N GLY A 83 20.17 -5.92 11.81
CA GLY A 83 20.87 -7.18 12.07
C GLY A 83 19.90 -8.36 12.14
N GLU A 84 20.08 -9.23 13.13
CA GLU A 84 19.27 -10.44 13.31
C GLU A 84 17.83 -10.15 13.77
N VAL A 85 16.90 -11.05 13.44
CA VAL A 85 15.53 -11.01 13.97
C VAL A 85 15.49 -11.44 15.44
N SER A 86 14.75 -10.69 16.26
CA SER A 86 14.60 -11.05 17.68
C SER A 86 13.71 -12.30 17.85
N PRO A 87 13.78 -12.99 19.01
CA PRO A 87 12.85 -14.07 19.32
C PRO A 87 11.36 -13.67 19.25
N LEU A 88 11.05 -12.39 19.53
CA LEU A 88 9.70 -11.86 19.44
C LEU A 88 9.24 -11.72 17.98
N ASP A 89 10.13 -11.34 17.08
CA ASP A 89 9.84 -11.23 15.65
C ASP A 89 9.65 -12.60 15.01
N ILE A 90 10.48 -13.58 15.41
CA ILE A 90 10.34 -14.98 15.00
C ILE A 90 8.99 -15.54 15.48
N ALA A 91 8.61 -15.33 16.75
CA ALA A 91 7.33 -15.79 17.27
C ALA A 91 6.14 -15.12 16.57
N TRP A 92 6.27 -13.82 16.26
CA TRP A 92 5.29 -13.07 15.47
C TRP A 92 5.14 -13.66 14.06
N ALA A 93 6.23 -13.95 13.37
CA ALA A 93 6.22 -14.54 12.03
C ALA A 93 5.65 -15.98 12.04
N ALA A 94 6.10 -16.81 12.99
CA ALA A 94 5.62 -18.18 13.18
C ALA A 94 4.10 -18.27 13.37
N ASN A 95 3.49 -17.30 14.05
CA ASN A 95 2.03 -17.25 14.18
C ASN A 95 1.32 -17.08 12.81
N ARG A 96 1.91 -16.31 11.90
CA ARG A 96 1.38 -16.07 10.55
C ARG A 96 1.55 -17.31 9.67
N TYR A 97 2.72 -17.95 9.72
CA TYR A 97 2.97 -19.19 8.97
C TYR A 97 2.00 -20.30 9.36
N ARG A 98 1.71 -20.48 10.66
CA ARG A 98 0.70 -21.45 11.15
C ARG A 98 -0.72 -21.23 10.59
N ARG A 99 -1.01 -20.03 10.06
CA ARG A 99 -2.30 -19.67 9.45
C ARG A 99 -2.25 -19.72 7.91
N GLY A 100 -1.16 -20.23 7.33
CA GLY A 100 -0.93 -20.24 5.88
C GLY A 100 -0.64 -18.85 5.29
N LEU A 101 -0.25 -17.89 6.14
CA LEU A 101 0.09 -16.53 5.72
C LEU A 101 1.60 -16.38 5.56
N ALA A 102 2.00 -15.50 4.66
CA ALA A 102 3.40 -15.13 4.47
C ALA A 102 3.79 -13.87 5.26
N VAL A 103 5.11 -13.63 5.34
CA VAL A 103 5.70 -12.38 5.80
C VAL A 103 6.58 -11.85 4.68
N THR A 104 6.39 -10.59 4.28
CA THR A 104 7.33 -9.94 3.35
C THR A 104 8.45 -9.29 4.14
N VAL A 105 9.67 -9.51 3.69
CA VAL A 105 10.91 -8.90 4.21
C VAL A 105 11.35 -7.87 3.18
N GLU A 106 11.55 -6.63 3.59
CA GLU A 106 12.03 -5.55 2.70
C GLU A 106 13.14 -4.77 3.44
N PRO A 107 14.10 -4.13 2.72
CA PRO A 107 15.00 -3.18 3.36
C PRO A 107 14.22 -2.00 3.92
N HIS A 108 14.65 -1.49 5.08
CA HIS A 108 14.07 -0.31 5.69
C HIS A 108 14.56 0.96 4.95
N LEU A 109 13.62 1.70 4.37
CA LEU A 109 13.90 2.92 3.63
C LEU A 109 13.66 4.16 4.49
N GLU A 110 14.54 5.16 4.40
CA GLU A 110 14.34 6.47 5.00
C GLU A 110 13.34 7.28 4.15
N GLY A 111 12.05 7.14 4.46
CA GLY A 111 10.98 7.86 3.77
C GLY A 111 11.08 9.38 3.96
N ILE A 112 11.08 10.12 2.84
CA ILE A 112 11.04 11.59 2.80
C ILE A 112 9.60 12.06 2.77
N GLU A 113 8.80 11.47 1.88
CA GLU A 113 7.36 11.70 1.79
C GLU A 113 6.65 10.55 1.10
N GLU A 114 5.34 10.46 1.34
CA GLU A 114 4.47 9.42 0.80
C GLU A 114 3.25 10.03 0.11
N ALA A 115 2.72 9.32 -0.88
CA ALA A 115 1.47 9.68 -1.54
C ALA A 115 0.64 8.45 -1.88
N GLY A 116 -0.68 8.56 -1.73
CA GLY A 116 -1.63 7.61 -2.28
C GLY A 116 -1.97 7.97 -3.73
N LEU A 117 -1.64 7.11 -4.67
CA LEU A 117 -2.02 7.22 -6.08
C LEU A 117 -3.38 6.54 -6.26
N GLN A 118 -4.41 7.30 -6.63
CA GLN A 118 -5.78 6.80 -6.70
C GLN A 118 -6.17 6.47 -8.13
N PHE A 119 -6.70 5.25 -8.32
CA PHE A 119 -7.19 4.72 -9.57
C PHE A 119 -8.62 4.17 -9.41
N GLU A 120 -9.31 4.03 -10.54
CA GLU A 120 -10.52 3.21 -10.67
C GLU A 120 -10.23 2.12 -11.70
N VAL A 121 -10.42 0.86 -11.31
CA VAL A 121 -10.35 -0.27 -12.23
C VAL A 121 -11.77 -0.57 -12.71
N ARG A 122 -12.04 -0.32 -13.99
CA ARG A 122 -13.35 -0.53 -14.60
C ARG A 122 -13.64 -2.02 -14.78
N ARG A 123 -14.93 -2.37 -14.89
CA ARG A 123 -15.37 -3.77 -15.12
C ARG A 123 -14.87 -4.37 -16.43
N ASP A 124 -14.58 -3.54 -17.42
CA ASP A 124 -14.01 -3.94 -18.71
C ASP A 124 -12.48 -4.01 -18.71
N GLY A 125 -11.84 -3.81 -17.56
CA GLY A 125 -10.39 -3.81 -17.39
C GLY A 125 -9.72 -2.45 -17.65
N GLY A 126 -10.47 -1.42 -18.04
CA GLY A 126 -9.93 -0.06 -18.19
C GLY A 126 -9.47 0.54 -16.87
N ILE A 127 -8.51 1.47 -16.92
CA ILE A 127 -7.88 2.08 -15.73
C ILE A 127 -7.97 3.60 -15.81
N ASP A 128 -8.77 4.17 -14.93
CA ASP A 128 -8.88 5.62 -14.80
C ASP A 128 -7.97 6.09 -13.66
N PHE A 129 -7.12 7.08 -13.94
CA PHE A 129 -6.35 7.75 -12.90
C PHE A 129 -7.15 8.91 -12.34
N ILE A 130 -7.21 8.99 -11.01
CA ILE A 130 -8.19 9.82 -10.30
C ILE A 130 -7.48 10.96 -9.57
N GLY A 131 -6.26 10.73 -9.10
CA GLY A 131 -5.40 11.77 -8.57
C GLY A 131 -4.33 11.27 -7.61
N VAL A 132 -3.47 12.19 -7.20
CA VAL A 132 -2.45 11.99 -6.16
C VAL A 132 -2.97 12.60 -4.86
N THR A 133 -2.80 11.87 -3.75
CA THR A 133 -3.05 12.40 -2.40
C THR A 133 -1.80 12.27 -1.53
N PRO A 134 -0.99 13.34 -1.37
CA PRO A 134 0.12 13.33 -0.44
C PRO A 134 -0.35 12.98 0.98
N LEU A 135 0.32 12.02 1.62
CA LEU A 135 -0.02 11.54 2.94
C LEU A 135 0.64 12.42 4.00
N LEU A 136 -0.11 12.74 5.04
CA LEU A 136 0.42 13.32 6.26
C LEU A 136 0.59 12.18 7.25
N THR A 137 1.83 11.90 7.62
CA THR A 137 2.19 10.86 8.58
C THR A 137 2.97 11.46 9.75
N SER A 138 2.88 10.83 10.91
CA SER A 138 3.71 11.13 12.07
C SER A 138 3.96 9.85 12.84
N SER A 139 5.24 9.55 13.12
CA SER A 139 5.67 8.32 13.81
C SER A 139 5.06 7.04 13.20
N GLY A 140 4.95 6.98 11.87
CA GLY A 140 4.35 5.86 11.13
C GLY A 140 2.81 5.80 11.15
N GLY A 141 2.15 6.72 11.85
CA GLY A 141 0.68 6.85 11.89
C GLY A 141 0.14 7.80 10.83
N TYR A 142 -0.94 7.40 10.16
CA TYR A 142 -1.67 8.26 9.21
C TYR A 142 -2.45 9.36 9.94
N LEU A 143 -2.20 10.62 9.57
CA LEU A 143 -2.86 11.80 10.12
C LEU A 143 -3.88 12.44 9.17
N GLY A 144 -3.68 12.29 7.86
CA GLY A 144 -4.53 12.92 6.86
C GLY A 144 -3.99 12.82 5.43
N SER A 145 -4.80 13.30 4.49
CA SER A 145 -4.46 13.34 3.06
C SER A 145 -4.65 14.75 2.54
N ARG A 146 -3.63 15.30 1.87
CA ARG A 146 -3.79 16.50 1.04
C ARG A 146 -4.57 16.12 -0.21
N PHE A 147 -5.52 16.97 -0.58
CA PHE A 147 -6.38 16.71 -1.73
C PHE A 147 -6.56 17.92 -2.64
N MET A 148 -5.91 19.05 -2.43
CA MET A 148 -5.95 20.13 -3.43
C MET A 148 -5.07 19.80 -4.63
N GLU A 149 -5.44 20.35 -5.78
CA GLU A 149 -4.61 20.25 -6.99
C GLU A 149 -3.38 21.12 -6.85
N ASP A 150 -2.25 20.55 -7.27
CA ASP A 150 -0.95 21.18 -7.28
C ASP A 150 -0.22 20.58 -8.48
N GLU A 151 0.09 21.41 -9.47
CA GLU A 151 0.72 20.99 -10.73
C GLU A 151 2.06 20.27 -10.48
N SER A 152 2.74 20.59 -9.38
CA SER A 152 3.99 19.94 -9.00
C SER A 152 3.82 18.48 -8.57
N LEU A 153 2.61 18.04 -8.23
CA LEU A 153 2.37 16.64 -7.86
C LEU A 153 2.57 15.69 -9.04
N LEU A 154 2.14 16.10 -10.23
CA LEU A 154 2.30 15.27 -11.43
C LEU A 154 3.75 15.18 -11.86
N SER A 155 4.53 16.25 -11.72
CA SER A 155 5.97 16.20 -11.98
C SER A 155 6.72 15.39 -10.92
N THR A 156 6.37 15.57 -9.64
CA THR A 156 7.02 14.85 -8.52
C THR A 156 6.75 13.35 -8.54
N TRP A 157 5.51 12.94 -8.87
CA TRP A 157 5.07 11.53 -8.81
C TRP A 157 4.90 10.89 -10.18
N GLY A 158 5.27 11.55 -11.28
CA GLY A 158 5.00 11.08 -12.65
C GLY A 158 5.56 9.69 -12.96
N GLU A 159 6.79 9.41 -12.50
CA GLU A 159 7.41 8.08 -12.61
C GLU A 159 6.58 7.03 -11.86
N ALA A 160 6.23 7.32 -10.60
CA ALA A 160 5.42 6.42 -9.78
C ALA A 160 4.02 6.20 -10.35
N ILE A 161 3.37 7.24 -10.89
CA ILE A 161 2.06 7.14 -11.55
C ILE A 161 2.14 6.20 -12.76
N THR A 162 3.22 6.26 -13.54
CA THR A 162 3.42 5.40 -14.71
C THR A 162 3.54 3.93 -14.29
N VAL A 163 4.40 3.63 -13.32
CA VAL A 163 4.56 2.27 -12.79
C VAL A 163 3.28 1.78 -12.12
N ALA A 164 2.64 2.62 -11.31
CA ALA A 164 1.40 2.30 -10.60
C ALA A 164 0.23 2.03 -11.56
N ARG A 165 0.19 2.69 -12.73
CA ARG A 165 -0.77 2.35 -13.78
C ARG A 165 -0.57 0.94 -14.32
N ASN A 166 0.68 0.52 -14.53
CA ASN A 166 0.99 -0.86 -14.95
C ASN A 166 0.67 -1.88 -13.85
N ALA A 167 0.88 -1.52 -12.58
CA ALA A 167 0.43 -2.33 -11.44
C ALA A 167 -1.10 -2.46 -11.40
N ALA A 168 -1.83 -1.37 -11.65
CA ALA A 168 -3.29 -1.39 -11.78
C ALA A 168 -3.76 -2.31 -12.92
N SER A 169 -3.03 -2.40 -14.03
CA SER A 169 -3.31 -3.37 -15.12
C SER A 169 -3.18 -4.82 -14.66
N GLN A 170 -2.19 -5.13 -13.82
CA GLN A 170 -2.05 -6.49 -13.26
C GLN A 170 -3.16 -6.79 -12.23
N VAL A 171 -3.57 -5.79 -11.44
CA VAL A 171 -4.73 -5.91 -10.53
C VAL A 171 -6.01 -6.17 -11.33
N ALA A 172 -6.23 -5.44 -12.42
CA ALA A 172 -7.36 -5.65 -13.34
C ALA A 172 -7.33 -7.04 -13.98
N SER A 173 -6.16 -7.48 -14.44
CA SER A 173 -5.95 -8.81 -15.04
C SER A 173 -6.16 -9.96 -14.05
N ALA A 174 -6.02 -9.71 -12.75
CA ALA A 174 -6.39 -10.65 -11.69
C ALA A 174 -7.91 -10.76 -11.46
N GLY A 175 -8.71 -9.97 -12.20
CA GLY A 175 -10.17 -9.94 -12.18
C GLY A 175 -10.76 -8.92 -11.21
N TYR A 176 -9.94 -8.03 -10.63
CA TYR A 176 -10.44 -6.98 -9.74
C TYR A 176 -11.07 -5.84 -10.56
N PHE A 177 -12.19 -5.31 -10.06
CA PHE A 177 -12.74 -4.03 -10.48
C PHE A 177 -13.19 -3.23 -9.25
N GLY A 178 -13.13 -1.90 -9.34
CA GLY A 178 -13.43 -0.97 -8.27
C GLY A 178 -12.26 -0.03 -7.95
N PRO A 179 -12.36 0.69 -6.82
CA PRO A 179 -11.35 1.68 -6.42
C PRO A 179 -10.04 1.00 -6.01
N LEU A 180 -8.93 1.54 -6.50
CA LEU A 180 -7.58 1.06 -6.16
C LEU A 180 -6.72 2.23 -5.70
N GLY A 181 -6.22 2.16 -4.47
CA GLY A 181 -5.17 3.05 -3.99
C GLY A 181 -3.82 2.33 -4.02
N ILE A 182 -2.80 2.96 -4.60
CA ILE A 182 -1.42 2.47 -4.60
C ILE A 182 -0.60 3.48 -3.82
N ASP A 183 -0.06 3.06 -2.68
CA ASP A 183 0.79 3.95 -1.88
C ASP A 183 2.19 3.96 -2.51
N ALA A 184 2.79 5.14 -2.63
CA ALA A 184 4.14 5.36 -3.15
C ALA A 184 4.94 6.22 -2.16
N MET A 185 6.27 6.14 -2.23
CA MET A 185 7.18 6.82 -1.32
C MET A 185 8.39 7.37 -2.08
N ARG A 186 8.78 8.61 -1.78
CA ARG A 186 10.14 9.09 -2.05
C ARG A 186 10.99 8.82 -0.82
N TYR A 187 12.19 8.30 -1.01
CA TYR A 187 13.07 7.92 0.09
C TYR A 187 14.50 8.39 -0.16
N ARG A 188 15.29 8.50 0.90
CA ARG A 188 16.72 8.78 0.81
C ARG A 188 17.49 7.48 0.59
N THR A 189 18.30 7.42 -0.45
CA THR A 189 19.21 6.31 -0.73
C THR A 189 20.46 6.41 0.15
N ALA A 190 21.25 5.32 0.23
CA ALA A 190 22.46 5.28 1.05
C ALA A 190 23.53 6.34 0.65
N ASP A 191 23.56 6.74 -0.63
CA ASP A 191 24.41 7.81 -1.16
C ASP A 191 23.79 9.22 -1.03
N GLY A 192 22.65 9.34 -0.37
CA GLY A 192 21.98 10.61 -0.08
C GLY A 192 21.07 11.15 -1.19
N GLN A 193 20.97 10.45 -2.34
CA GLN A 193 20.06 10.81 -3.42
C GLN A 193 18.58 10.52 -3.06
N ILE A 194 17.67 10.97 -3.91
CA ILE A 194 16.23 10.69 -3.77
C ILE A 194 15.88 9.50 -4.66
N GLY A 195 15.50 8.39 -4.03
CA GLY A 195 14.90 7.23 -4.69
C GLY A 195 13.38 7.32 -4.75
N MET A 196 12.79 6.59 -5.70
CA MET A 196 11.35 6.42 -5.85
C MET A 196 10.95 4.97 -5.55
N ARG A 197 10.00 4.79 -4.63
CA ARG A 197 9.31 3.52 -4.38
C ARG A 197 7.89 3.63 -4.92
N PRO A 198 7.65 3.18 -6.17
CA PRO A 198 6.38 3.41 -6.85
C PRO A 198 5.23 2.54 -6.30
N ILE A 199 5.55 1.45 -5.61
CA ILE A 199 4.58 0.49 -5.04
C ILE A 199 5.00 0.13 -3.61
N GLN A 200 4.56 0.93 -2.64
CA GLN A 200 4.72 0.65 -1.21
C GLN A 200 3.64 -0.31 -0.70
N ASP A 201 2.38 -0.12 -1.10
CA ASP A 201 1.26 -1.01 -0.74
C ASP A 201 0.14 -0.93 -1.80
N LEU A 202 -0.68 -1.99 -1.91
CA LEU A 202 -1.84 -2.07 -2.80
C LEU A 202 -3.12 -2.15 -1.97
N ASN A 203 -4.05 -1.21 -2.20
CA ASN A 203 -5.30 -1.10 -1.47
C ASN A 203 -6.48 -1.17 -2.44
N ALA A 204 -6.97 -2.37 -2.75
CA ALA A 204 -8.10 -2.58 -3.66
C ALA A 204 -9.44 -2.39 -2.92
N ARG A 205 -9.70 -1.14 -2.53
CA ARG A 205 -10.84 -0.66 -1.75
C ARG A 205 -10.92 0.87 -1.80
N TYR A 206 -12.03 1.42 -1.31
CA TYR A 206 -12.06 2.85 -0.97
C TYR A 206 -11.02 3.16 0.12
N THR A 207 -10.11 4.07 -0.19
CA THR A 207 -9.08 4.57 0.73
C THR A 207 -9.47 5.94 1.30
N MET A 208 -8.77 6.37 2.35
CA MET A 208 -8.94 7.73 2.86
C MET A 208 -8.50 8.78 1.83
N GLY A 209 -7.49 8.48 0.99
CA GLY A 209 -7.11 9.33 -0.14
C GLY A 209 -8.23 9.44 -1.18
N ARG A 210 -8.88 8.33 -1.53
CA ARG A 210 -10.04 8.32 -2.43
C ARG A 210 -11.19 9.19 -1.90
N LEU A 211 -11.49 9.08 -0.61
CA LEU A 211 -12.47 9.94 0.05
C LEU A 211 -12.05 11.42 -0.03
N ALA A 212 -10.78 11.73 0.28
CA ALA A 212 -10.25 13.08 0.27
C ALA A 212 -10.37 13.74 -1.12
N LEU A 213 -10.07 13.02 -2.20
CA LEU A 213 -10.30 13.52 -3.56
C LEU A 213 -11.79 13.81 -3.83
N GLY A 214 -12.69 12.99 -3.31
CA GLY A 214 -14.13 13.23 -3.41
C GLY A 214 -14.57 14.55 -2.76
N LEU A 215 -13.86 15.00 -1.71
CA LEU A 215 -14.16 16.26 -1.01
C LEU A 215 -13.88 17.51 -1.86
N ARG A 216 -13.16 17.39 -2.99
CA ARG A 216 -13.00 18.48 -3.98
C ARG A 216 -14.33 19.01 -4.50
N ARG A 217 -15.37 18.17 -4.51
CA ARG A 217 -16.73 18.55 -4.93
C ARG A 217 -17.39 19.56 -3.98
N PHE A 218 -16.80 19.80 -2.79
CA PHE A 218 -17.32 20.71 -1.77
C PHE A 218 -16.31 21.85 -1.52
N PRO A 219 -16.28 22.90 -2.37
CA PRO A 219 -15.24 23.94 -2.32
C PRO A 219 -15.23 24.72 -0.99
N GLU A 220 -16.37 24.88 -0.34
CA GLU A 220 -16.45 25.50 0.99
C GLU A 220 -15.73 24.67 2.06
N TYR A 221 -15.91 23.35 2.04
CA TYR A 221 -15.20 22.46 2.94
C TYR A 221 -13.70 22.48 2.66
N ALA A 222 -13.30 22.44 1.39
CA ALA A 222 -11.89 22.49 0.97
C ALA A 222 -11.19 23.76 1.49
N ARG A 223 -11.83 24.93 1.37
CA ARG A 223 -11.32 26.20 1.93
C ARG A 223 -11.21 26.13 3.46
N LYS A 224 -12.24 25.62 4.14
CA LYS A 224 -12.27 25.54 5.61
C LYS A 224 -11.16 24.64 6.19
N CYS A 225 -10.85 23.53 5.55
CA CYS A 225 -9.83 22.58 6.02
C CYS A 225 -8.42 22.82 5.42
N GLY A 226 -8.25 23.86 4.60
CA GLY A 226 -7.00 24.15 3.92
C GLY A 226 -6.58 23.06 2.94
N GLY A 227 -7.54 22.34 2.35
CA GLY A 227 -7.23 21.28 1.38
C GLY A 227 -6.70 19.98 1.97
N VAL A 228 -6.91 19.76 3.27
CA VAL A 228 -6.41 18.59 3.98
C VAL A 228 -7.55 17.85 4.67
N PHE A 229 -7.76 16.60 4.28
CA PHE A 229 -8.66 15.70 4.98
C PHE A 229 -7.95 15.09 6.20
N ARG A 230 -8.56 15.15 7.38
CA ARG A 230 -8.08 14.45 8.58
C ARG A 230 -9.20 13.63 9.19
N PRO A 231 -9.02 12.32 9.44
CA PRO A 231 -10.05 11.48 10.07
C PRO A 231 -10.52 12.03 11.42
N ARG A 232 -9.61 12.61 12.21
CA ARG A 232 -9.92 13.17 13.54
C ARG A 232 -10.97 14.28 13.51
N ASP A 233 -11.13 14.96 12.38
CA ASP A 233 -12.10 16.05 12.24
C ASP A 233 -13.55 15.52 12.16
N PHE A 234 -13.72 14.20 11.99
CA PHE A 234 -15.00 13.49 11.89
C PHE A 234 -15.22 12.48 13.03
N ALA A 235 -14.26 12.34 13.95
CA ALA A 235 -14.47 11.51 15.13
C ALA A 235 -15.50 12.21 16.04
N SER A 236 -16.59 11.53 16.36
CA SER A 236 -17.52 11.99 17.40
C SER A 236 -16.75 12.13 18.71
N ARG A 237 -16.87 13.29 19.36
CA ARG A 237 -16.36 13.50 20.72
C ARG A 237 -17.05 12.59 21.71
#